data_AF-A0ABD5MAV0-F1
#
_entry.id   AF-A0ABD5MAV0-F1
#
_cell.length_a   1.000
_cell.length_b   1.000
_cell.length_c   1.000
_cell.angle_alpha   90.00
_cell.angle_beta   90.00
_cell.angle_gamma   90.00
#
_symmetry.space_group_name_H-M   'P 1'
#
loop_
_entity.id
_entity.type
_entity.pdbx_description
1 polymer ?
#
loop_
_entity_poly.entity_id
_entity_poly.type
_entity_poly.pdbx_seq_one_letter_code
_entity_poly.pdbx_strand_id
1 'polypeptide(L)'
;MTPDTASVACDGWDGSECEGTPHCPPRCPRFVDKEGMRWTIRPATDADEPFLAEMYERFGRRHRAQGLPPVSRRRRVDWIRSMLSDGNNVVAERNGDLFGHAMYTPTDAETPELAVFVHPDAQDRGVGTELCRHVIANAAAAGRDGIELHVETGNRPARSVYRTVGFEVVERRGDLRMRLDLDQPIATEVRWPPLARHGPTESLRDAPTVEAEATRSPAGD
;
A
#
# COMPACT_ATOMS: atom_id res chain seq x y z
N MET A 1 -6.75 -38.80 -21.18
CA MET A 1 -6.73 -37.40 -21.63
C MET A 1 -7.39 -36.61 -20.51
N THR A 2 -6.57 -36.20 -19.54
CA THR A 2 -7.01 -35.49 -18.33
C THR A 2 -7.21 -34.03 -18.73
N PRO A 3 -8.34 -33.38 -18.40
CA PRO A 3 -8.49 -31.98 -18.72
C PRO A 3 -7.47 -31.17 -17.91
N ASP A 4 -6.79 -30.30 -18.64
CA ASP A 4 -5.83 -29.31 -18.17
C ASP A 4 -6.54 -28.34 -17.22
N THR A 5 -6.19 -28.37 -15.94
CA THR A 5 -6.64 -27.41 -14.92
C THR A 5 -5.87 -26.10 -15.12
N ALA A 6 -5.95 -25.53 -16.32
CA ALA A 6 -5.47 -24.19 -16.60
C ALA A 6 -6.31 -23.22 -15.76
N SER A 7 -5.60 -22.39 -15.00
CA SER A 7 -6.10 -21.44 -14.02
C SER A 7 -7.41 -20.78 -14.44
N VAL A 8 -8.48 -21.05 -13.68
CA VAL A 8 -9.63 -20.16 -13.65
C VAL A 8 -9.12 -18.84 -13.09
N ALA A 9 -8.83 -17.87 -13.96
CA ALA A 9 -8.65 -16.50 -13.54
C ALA A 9 -9.95 -16.10 -12.82
N CYS A 10 -9.84 -15.78 -11.53
CA CYS A 10 -10.99 -15.47 -10.70
C CYS A 10 -11.55 -14.11 -11.16
N ASP A 11 -12.50 -14.15 -12.09
CA ASP A 11 -13.23 -12.97 -12.58
C ASP A 11 -14.17 -12.36 -11.50
N GLY A 12 -14.33 -13.04 -10.36
CA GLY A 12 -15.44 -12.84 -9.43
C GLY A 12 -15.24 -11.83 -8.30
N TRP A 13 -14.10 -11.15 -8.18
CA TRP A 13 -13.97 -10.12 -7.14
C TRP A 13 -14.42 -8.75 -7.66
N ASP A 14 -15.58 -8.28 -7.20
CA ASP A 14 -16.00 -6.89 -7.32
C ASP A 14 -15.73 -6.17 -5.99
N GLY A 15 -14.84 -5.18 -6.02
CA GLY A 15 -14.53 -4.37 -4.85
C GLY A 15 -15.64 -3.39 -4.49
N SER A 16 -16.54 -3.04 -5.42
CA SER A 16 -17.59 -2.05 -5.16
C SER A 16 -18.61 -2.53 -4.13
N GLU A 17 -18.75 -3.84 -3.92
CA GLU A 17 -19.68 -4.44 -2.95
C GLU A 17 -18.96 -4.97 -1.69
N CYS A 18 -17.64 -4.81 -1.59
CA CYS A 18 -16.87 -5.43 -0.53
C CYS A 18 -16.89 -4.57 0.76
N GLU A 19 -17.70 -4.99 1.73
CA GLU A 19 -17.80 -4.44 3.09
C GLU A 19 -16.62 -4.83 4.01
N GLY A 20 -15.75 -5.73 3.55
CA GLY A 20 -14.66 -6.28 4.35
C GLY A 20 -15.14 -7.27 5.42
N THR A 21 -14.19 -7.75 6.23
CA THR A 21 -14.46 -8.65 7.35
C THR A 21 -13.52 -8.33 8.52
N PRO A 22 -13.79 -8.80 9.74
CA PRO A 22 -12.86 -8.66 10.87
C PRO A 22 -11.49 -9.30 10.64
N HIS A 23 -11.36 -10.20 9.65
CA HIS A 23 -10.11 -10.87 9.30
C HIS A 23 -9.39 -10.21 8.12
N CYS A 24 -9.89 -9.09 7.61
CA CYS A 24 -9.19 -8.35 6.58
C CYS A 24 -7.84 -7.85 7.09
N PRO A 25 -6.79 -7.86 6.24
CA PRO A 25 -5.57 -7.13 6.54
C PRO A 25 -5.86 -5.63 6.68
N PRO A 26 -4.91 -4.84 7.21
CA PRO A 26 -5.09 -3.40 7.43
C PRO A 26 -5.62 -2.63 6.20
N ARG A 27 -5.35 -3.11 4.98
CA ARG A 27 -5.96 -2.61 3.74
C ARG A 27 -6.26 -3.78 2.81
N CYS A 28 -7.40 -3.74 2.13
CA CYS A 28 -7.80 -4.75 1.14
C CYS A 28 -6.68 -4.98 0.12
N PRO A 29 -6.21 -6.22 -0.08
CA PRO A 29 -5.08 -6.51 -0.95
C PRO A 29 -5.41 -6.41 -2.44
N ARG A 30 -6.69 -6.27 -2.80
CA ARG A 30 -7.13 -6.28 -4.20
C ARG A 30 -7.54 -4.89 -4.65
N PHE A 31 -7.18 -4.53 -5.88
CA PHE A 31 -7.73 -3.37 -6.55
C PHE A 31 -7.78 -3.61 -8.07
N VAL A 32 -8.57 -2.78 -8.75
CA VAL A 32 -8.67 -2.73 -10.20
C VAL A 32 -8.14 -1.37 -10.64
N ASP A 33 -7.23 -1.35 -11.60
CA ASP A 33 -6.75 -0.08 -12.14
C ASP A 33 -7.71 0.52 -13.16
N LYS A 34 -7.40 1.73 -13.62
CA LYS A 34 -8.22 2.48 -14.58
C LYS A 34 -8.40 1.78 -15.94
N GLU A 35 -7.61 0.75 -16.24
CA GLU A 35 -7.70 -0.04 -17.48
C GLU A 35 -8.43 -1.37 -17.25
N GLY A 36 -9.02 -1.58 -16.06
CA GLY A 36 -9.74 -2.80 -15.71
C GLY A 36 -8.83 -3.96 -15.30
N MET A 37 -7.52 -3.73 -15.14
CA MET A 37 -6.62 -4.80 -14.75
C MET A 37 -6.65 -5.00 -13.23
N ARG A 38 -6.69 -6.27 -12.85
CA ARG A 38 -6.74 -6.73 -11.46
C ARG A 38 -5.32 -6.89 -10.91
N TRP A 39 -5.14 -6.39 -9.70
CA TRP A 39 -3.87 -6.39 -8.99
C TRP A 39 -4.04 -6.95 -7.59
N THR A 40 -2.98 -7.57 -7.07
CA THR A 40 -2.89 -7.95 -5.66
C THR A 40 -1.67 -7.26 -5.02
N ILE A 41 -1.88 -6.50 -3.95
CA ILE A 41 -0.82 -6.04 -3.06
C ILE A 41 -0.80 -6.94 -1.83
N ARG A 42 0.33 -7.60 -1.60
CA ARG A 42 0.51 -8.53 -0.49
C ARG A 42 1.84 -8.26 0.23
N PRO A 43 1.98 -8.71 1.49
CA PRO A 43 3.28 -8.75 2.15
C PRO A 43 4.32 -9.47 1.27
N ALA A 44 5.51 -8.91 1.22
CA ALA A 44 6.67 -9.59 0.64
C ALA A 44 7.20 -10.64 1.63
N THR A 45 7.83 -11.67 1.11
CA THR A 45 8.48 -12.75 1.85
C THR A 45 9.89 -12.97 1.34
N ASP A 46 10.72 -13.72 2.07
CA ASP A 46 12.07 -14.09 1.61
C ASP A 46 12.06 -14.83 0.27
N ALA A 47 10.97 -15.54 -0.05
CA ALA A 47 10.79 -16.23 -1.31
C ALA A 47 10.62 -15.27 -2.51
N ASP A 48 10.28 -14.00 -2.26
CA ASP A 48 10.11 -12.98 -3.31
C ASP A 48 11.46 -12.40 -3.78
N GLU A 49 12.59 -12.70 -3.12
CA GLU A 49 13.91 -12.13 -3.47
C GLU A 49 14.28 -12.29 -4.95
N PRO A 50 14.19 -13.49 -5.56
CA PRO A 50 14.52 -13.66 -6.98
C PRO A 50 13.63 -12.83 -7.90
N PHE A 51 12.33 -12.71 -7.58
CA PHE A 51 11.35 -11.96 -8.38
C PHE A 51 11.54 -10.45 -8.24
N LEU A 52 11.87 -9.98 -7.04
CA LEU A 52 12.25 -8.59 -6.80
C LEU A 52 13.54 -8.24 -7.54
N ALA A 53 14.53 -9.13 -7.51
CA ALA A 53 15.79 -8.93 -8.23
C ALA A 53 15.54 -8.76 -9.73
N GLU A 54 14.70 -9.62 -10.33
CA GLU A 54 14.30 -9.53 -11.73
C GLU A 54 13.53 -8.23 -12.03
N MET A 55 12.54 -7.88 -11.20
CA MET A 55 11.78 -6.63 -11.34
C MET A 55 12.73 -5.43 -11.38
N TYR A 56 13.68 -5.35 -10.45
CA TYR A 56 14.65 -4.25 -10.38
C TYR A 56 15.73 -4.30 -11.48
N GLU A 57 16.00 -5.45 -12.10
CA GLU A 57 16.90 -5.55 -13.28
C GLU A 57 16.36 -4.77 -14.48
N ARG A 58 15.03 -4.69 -14.60
CA ARG A 58 14.36 -3.96 -15.67
C ARG A 58 14.34 -2.44 -15.46
N PHE A 59 14.81 -1.95 -14.30
CA PHE A 59 14.88 -0.52 -14.01
C PHE A 59 16.06 0.13 -14.75
N GLY A 60 15.73 0.87 -15.81
CA GLY A 60 16.67 1.71 -16.54
C GLY A 60 17.21 2.87 -15.69
N ARG A 61 18.24 3.58 -16.20
CA ARG A 61 18.92 4.68 -15.48
C ARG A 61 17.97 5.77 -14.98
N ARG A 62 16.90 6.08 -15.73
CA ARG A 62 15.91 7.11 -15.38
C ARG A 62 14.96 6.72 -14.25
N HIS A 63 14.87 5.43 -13.95
CA HIS A 63 14.00 4.88 -12.91
C HIS A 63 14.78 4.60 -11.61
N ARG A 64 16.02 5.08 -11.53
CA ARG A 64 16.85 5.03 -10.33
C ARG A 64 16.90 6.41 -9.71
N ALA A 65 16.76 6.46 -8.39
CA ALA A 65 16.87 7.67 -7.59
C ALA A 65 17.78 7.39 -6.41
N GLN A 66 18.62 8.35 -6.02
CA GLN A 66 19.50 8.22 -4.84
C GLN A 66 20.38 6.95 -4.82
N GLY A 67 20.74 6.43 -5.99
CA GLY A 67 21.55 5.21 -6.12
C GLY A 67 20.77 3.88 -5.97
N LEU A 68 19.45 3.94 -5.82
CA LEU A 68 18.56 2.79 -5.69
C LEU A 68 17.74 2.52 -6.98
N PRO A 69 17.43 1.25 -7.29
CA PRO A 69 18.10 0.06 -6.76
C PRO A 69 19.61 0.04 -7.12
N PRO A 70 20.46 -0.67 -6.36
CA PRO A 70 21.89 -0.78 -6.67
C PRO A 70 22.18 -1.29 -8.09
N VAL A 71 23.26 -0.82 -8.71
CA VAL A 71 23.63 -1.20 -10.10
C VAL A 71 24.15 -2.64 -10.16
N SER A 72 25.03 -3.01 -9.23
CA SER A 72 25.55 -4.38 -9.13
C SER A 72 24.46 -5.35 -8.72
N ARG A 73 24.34 -6.47 -9.45
CA ARG A 73 23.40 -7.56 -9.12
C ARG A 73 23.62 -8.08 -7.70
N ARG A 74 24.88 -8.36 -7.31
CA ARG A 74 25.21 -8.81 -5.95
C ARG A 74 24.74 -7.83 -4.89
N ARG A 75 25.12 -6.55 -5.01
CA ARG A 75 24.69 -5.52 -4.05
C ARG A 75 23.17 -5.34 -4.00
N ARG A 76 22.48 -5.57 -5.12
CA ARG A 76 21.03 -5.49 -5.18
C ARG A 76 20.37 -6.64 -4.43
N VAL A 77 20.85 -7.87 -4.61
CA VAL A 77 20.37 -9.05 -3.86
C VAL A 77 20.62 -8.85 -2.36
N ASP A 78 21.81 -8.41 -1.97
CA ASP A 78 22.15 -8.13 -0.57
C ASP A 78 21.22 -7.06 0.03
N TRP A 79 20.96 -5.99 -0.73
CA TRP A 79 20.03 -4.93 -0.36
C TRP A 79 18.58 -5.43 -0.23
N ILE A 80 18.09 -6.24 -1.19
CA ILE A 80 16.75 -6.85 -1.13
C ILE A 80 16.59 -7.68 0.14
N ARG A 81 17.57 -8.54 0.46
CA ARG A 81 17.53 -9.39 1.64
C ARG A 81 17.49 -8.59 2.95
N SER A 82 18.31 -7.53 3.05
CA SER A 82 18.27 -6.64 4.22
C SER A 82 16.92 -5.95 4.36
N MET A 83 16.35 -5.42 3.28
CA MET A 83 15.02 -4.80 3.35
C MET A 83 13.94 -5.80 3.78
N LEU A 84 13.92 -7.00 3.21
CA LEU A 84 12.95 -8.05 3.54
C LEU A 84 13.03 -8.48 5.02
N SER A 85 14.23 -8.45 5.59
CA SER A 85 14.48 -8.74 7.01
C SER A 85 14.03 -7.59 7.93
N ASP A 86 14.37 -6.35 7.58
CA ASP A 86 14.37 -5.23 8.53
C ASP A 86 13.16 -4.29 8.36
N GLY A 87 12.42 -4.42 7.24
CA GLY A 87 11.34 -3.53 6.84
C GLY A 87 9.96 -4.19 6.82
N ASN A 88 8.92 -3.35 6.82
CA ASN A 88 7.59 -3.79 6.44
C ASN A 88 7.46 -3.68 4.92
N ASN A 89 7.47 -4.80 4.20
CA ASN A 89 7.54 -4.83 2.74
C ASN A 89 6.22 -5.34 2.14
N VAL A 90 5.77 -4.68 1.07
CA VAL A 90 4.63 -5.11 0.25
C VAL A 90 4.99 -5.10 -1.23
N VAL A 91 4.47 -6.06 -1.97
CA VAL A 91 4.67 -6.20 -3.41
C VAL A 91 3.35 -6.10 -4.17
N ALA A 92 3.38 -5.45 -5.33
CA ALA A 92 2.28 -5.44 -6.28
C ALA A 92 2.48 -6.56 -7.29
N GLU A 93 1.62 -7.56 -7.23
CA GLU A 93 1.64 -8.76 -8.05
C GLU A 93 0.48 -8.75 -9.07
N ARG A 94 0.78 -9.26 -10.27
CA ARG A 94 -0.22 -9.62 -11.26
C ARG A 94 0.24 -10.87 -12.02
N ASN A 95 -0.62 -11.88 -12.09
CA ASN A 95 -0.36 -13.14 -12.81
C ASN A 95 0.95 -13.83 -12.41
N GLY A 96 1.35 -13.76 -11.14
CA GLY A 96 2.60 -14.32 -10.62
C GLY A 96 3.84 -13.44 -10.80
N ASP A 97 3.75 -12.32 -11.53
CA ASP A 97 4.86 -11.38 -11.73
C ASP A 97 4.76 -10.18 -10.78
N LEU A 98 5.92 -9.71 -10.30
CA LEU A 98 6.02 -8.52 -9.45
C LEU A 98 6.28 -7.26 -10.29
N PHE A 99 5.43 -6.24 -10.11
CA PHE A 99 5.51 -4.97 -10.82
C PHE A 99 5.71 -3.77 -9.89
N GLY A 100 5.75 -3.99 -8.59
CA GLY A 100 6.10 -2.92 -7.67
C GLY A 100 6.44 -3.45 -6.30
N HIS A 101 7.19 -2.65 -5.57
CA HIS A 101 7.65 -2.93 -4.22
C HIS A 101 7.61 -1.63 -3.43
N ALA A 102 7.05 -1.67 -2.23
CA ALA A 102 7.13 -0.56 -1.31
C ALA A 102 7.40 -1.08 0.10
N MET A 103 8.08 -0.26 0.88
CA MET A 103 8.38 -0.61 2.26
C MET A 103 8.48 0.62 3.14
N TYR A 104 8.41 0.39 4.46
CA TYR A 104 8.96 1.32 5.44
C TYR A 104 10.01 0.63 6.32
N THR A 105 11.04 1.37 6.72
CA THR A 105 12.14 0.88 7.55
C THR A 105 12.77 2.02 8.37
N PRO A 106 13.35 1.75 9.55
CA PRO A 106 13.23 0.51 10.32
C PRO A 106 11.82 0.37 10.92
N THR A 107 11.35 -0.84 11.18
CA THR A 107 9.94 -1.04 11.57
C THR A 107 9.56 -0.53 12.96
N ASP A 108 10.55 -0.33 13.83
CA ASP A 108 10.40 0.06 15.22
C ASP A 108 10.49 1.57 15.47
N ALA A 109 10.92 2.36 14.48
CA ALA A 109 10.93 3.82 14.57
C ALA A 109 9.51 4.38 14.77
N GLU A 110 9.40 5.51 15.49
CA GLU A 110 8.14 6.26 15.64
C GLU A 110 7.68 6.85 14.28
N THR A 111 8.63 7.31 13.47
CA THR A 111 8.42 7.80 12.11
C THR A 111 9.39 7.11 11.15
N PRO A 112 9.07 5.92 10.62
CA PRO A 112 9.94 5.22 9.67
C PRO A 112 9.97 5.89 8.29
N GLU A 113 11.01 5.57 7.52
CA GLU A 113 11.17 6.07 6.15
C GLU A 113 10.50 5.12 5.15
N LEU A 114 9.68 5.67 4.24
CA LEU A 114 9.03 4.97 3.15
C LEU A 114 9.83 5.06 1.85
N ALA A 115 9.94 3.93 1.15
CA ALA A 115 10.35 3.90 -0.25
C ALA A 115 9.34 3.13 -1.10
N VAL A 116 9.19 3.54 -2.37
CA VAL A 116 8.31 2.89 -3.34
C VAL A 116 8.98 2.81 -4.70
N PHE A 117 8.83 1.66 -5.34
CA PHE A 117 9.39 1.33 -6.64
C PHE A 117 8.30 0.70 -7.50
N VAL A 118 8.10 1.25 -8.70
CA VAL A 118 7.08 0.76 -9.64
C VAL A 118 7.75 0.47 -10.97
N HIS A 119 7.59 -0.77 -11.43
CA HIS A 119 8.06 -1.22 -12.74
C HIS A 119 7.50 -0.29 -13.84
N PRO A 120 8.30 0.09 -14.86
CA PRO A 120 7.87 1.00 -15.91
C PRO A 120 6.51 0.64 -16.55
N ASP A 121 6.28 -0.63 -16.87
CA ASP A 121 5.03 -1.12 -17.47
C ASP A 121 3.80 -1.06 -16.54
N ALA A 122 3.98 -0.68 -15.29
CA ALA A 122 2.93 -0.51 -14.29
C ALA A 122 2.78 0.94 -13.80
N GLN A 123 3.56 1.88 -14.36
CA GLN A 123 3.45 3.30 -14.07
C GLN A 123 2.17 3.89 -14.68
N ASP A 124 1.71 5.01 -14.13
CA ASP A 124 0.48 5.71 -14.55
C ASP A 124 -0.82 4.89 -14.42
N ARG A 125 -0.80 3.75 -13.72
CA ARG A 125 -1.95 2.87 -13.47
C ARG A 125 -2.43 2.88 -12.01
N GLY A 126 -1.90 3.79 -11.19
CA GLY A 126 -2.25 3.91 -9.77
C GLY A 126 -1.52 2.95 -8.83
N VAL A 127 -0.67 2.06 -9.37
CA VAL A 127 0.07 1.04 -8.58
C VAL A 127 0.93 1.67 -7.47
N GLY A 128 1.67 2.75 -7.77
CA GLY A 128 2.47 3.44 -6.77
C GLY A 128 1.63 4.07 -5.65
N THR A 129 0.46 4.62 -5.99
CA THR A 129 -0.49 5.16 -5.01
C THR A 129 -1.03 4.06 -4.11
N GLU A 130 -1.42 2.92 -4.67
CA GLU A 130 -1.92 1.80 -3.89
C GLU A 130 -0.84 1.20 -2.99
N LEU A 131 0.39 1.04 -3.49
CA LEU A 131 1.53 0.62 -2.67
C LEU A 131 1.75 1.56 -1.47
N CYS A 132 1.79 2.88 -1.69
CA CYS A 132 1.91 3.84 -0.60
C CYS A 132 0.75 3.72 0.41
N ARG A 133 -0.49 3.56 -0.05
CA ARG A 133 -1.66 3.37 0.84
C ARG A 133 -1.56 2.11 1.69
N HIS A 134 -0.99 1.02 1.16
CA HIS A 134 -0.72 -0.19 1.93
C HIS A 134 0.35 0.03 3.00
N VAL A 135 1.43 0.72 2.67
CA VAL A 135 2.50 1.05 3.63
C VAL A 135 1.94 1.96 4.75
N ILE A 136 1.12 2.96 4.41
CA ILE A 136 0.41 3.81 5.38
C ILE A 136 -0.50 2.99 6.30
N ALA A 137 -1.33 2.12 5.72
CA ALA A 137 -2.24 1.28 6.49
C ALA A 137 -1.50 0.35 7.46
N ASN A 138 -0.38 -0.23 7.03
CA ASN A 138 0.44 -1.10 7.86
C ASN A 138 1.12 -0.33 9.00
N ALA A 139 1.71 0.84 8.71
CA ALA A 139 2.35 1.67 9.73
C ALA A 139 1.34 2.17 10.79
N ALA A 140 0.15 2.61 10.35
CA ALA A 140 -0.93 3.03 11.25
C ALA A 140 -1.42 1.85 12.12
N ALA A 141 -1.59 0.67 11.54
CA ALA A 141 -1.93 -0.54 12.30
C ALA A 141 -0.83 -0.97 13.29
N ALA A 142 0.44 -0.67 12.97
CA ALA A 142 1.59 -0.91 13.83
C ALA A 142 1.83 0.20 14.87
N GLY A 143 0.94 1.19 14.97
CA GLY A 143 1.02 2.28 15.95
C GLY A 143 2.21 3.21 15.74
N ARG A 144 2.61 3.47 14.49
CA ARG A 144 3.58 4.52 14.16
C ARG A 144 2.91 5.89 14.25
N ASP A 145 3.68 6.92 14.60
CA ASP A 145 3.18 8.31 14.72
C ASP A 145 3.11 9.01 13.36
N GLY A 146 4.01 8.65 12.46
CA GLY A 146 4.11 9.25 11.14
C GLY A 146 4.86 8.34 10.16
N ILE A 147 4.98 8.79 8.92
CA ILE A 147 5.89 8.22 7.92
C ILE A 147 6.60 9.39 7.24
N GLU A 148 7.88 9.25 6.96
CA GLU A 148 8.62 10.22 6.16
C GLU A 148 9.25 9.60 4.91
N LEU A 149 9.68 10.46 3.99
CA LEU A 149 10.38 10.06 2.77
C LEU A 149 11.24 11.19 2.24
N HIS A 150 12.26 10.82 1.47
CA HIS A 150 13.10 11.73 0.69
C HIS A 150 12.82 11.58 -0.81
N VAL A 151 12.61 12.69 -1.50
CA VAL A 151 12.36 12.69 -2.95
C VAL A 151 13.08 13.82 -3.66
N GLU A 152 13.75 13.48 -4.77
CA GLU A 152 14.39 14.48 -5.62
C GLU A 152 13.36 15.50 -6.13
N THR A 153 13.71 16.79 -6.08
CA THR A 153 12.83 17.89 -6.51
C THR A 153 12.33 17.69 -7.96
N GLY A 154 13.16 17.09 -8.82
CA GLY A 154 12.85 16.80 -10.23
C GLY A 154 11.89 15.61 -10.46
N ASN A 155 11.69 14.74 -9.47
CA ASN A 155 10.85 13.54 -9.60
C ASN A 155 9.35 13.90 -9.47
N ARG A 156 8.82 14.60 -10.48
CA ARG A 156 7.42 15.04 -10.54
C ARG A 156 6.41 13.89 -10.37
N PRO A 157 6.60 12.70 -10.97
CA PRO A 157 5.66 11.58 -10.80
C PRO A 157 5.56 11.12 -9.34
N ALA A 158 6.69 10.82 -8.67
CA ALA A 158 6.68 10.38 -7.28
C ALA A 158 6.09 11.46 -6.36
N ARG A 159 6.49 12.72 -6.56
CA ARG A 159 5.94 13.87 -5.83
C ARG A 159 4.42 14.01 -5.99
N SER A 160 3.86 13.63 -7.14
CA SER A 160 2.40 13.64 -7.33
C SER A 160 1.75 12.54 -6.50
N VAL A 161 2.29 11.32 -6.54
CA VAL A 161 1.81 10.20 -5.72
C VAL A 161 1.80 10.57 -4.24
N TYR A 162 2.92 11.10 -3.71
CA TYR A 162 3.04 11.46 -2.30
C TYR A 162 2.03 12.52 -1.86
N ARG A 163 1.81 13.57 -2.67
CA ARG A 163 0.76 14.55 -2.38
C ARG A 163 -0.63 13.93 -2.41
N THR A 164 -0.92 13.04 -3.36
CA THR A 164 -2.21 12.34 -3.44
C THR A 164 -2.48 11.46 -2.22
N VAL A 165 -1.45 10.93 -1.58
CA VAL A 165 -1.56 10.12 -0.35
C VAL A 165 -1.35 10.94 0.93
N GLY A 166 -1.41 12.27 0.86
CA GLY A 166 -1.45 13.16 2.03
C GLY A 166 -0.09 13.60 2.58
N PHE A 167 1.03 13.27 1.93
CA PHE A 167 2.34 13.75 2.41
C PHE A 167 2.53 15.24 2.12
N GLU A 168 3.07 15.93 3.12
CA GLU A 168 3.40 17.35 3.07
C GLU A 168 4.92 17.56 3.06
N VAL A 169 5.38 18.65 2.43
CA VAL A 169 6.82 18.98 2.42
C VAL A 169 7.19 19.64 3.74
N VAL A 170 8.07 19.01 4.51
CA VAL A 170 8.57 19.52 5.80
C VAL A 170 9.95 20.16 5.69
N GLU A 171 10.73 19.81 4.67
CA GLU A 171 12.05 20.38 4.44
C GLU A 171 12.45 20.40 2.95
N ARG A 172 13.30 21.35 2.57
CA ARG A 172 13.86 21.50 1.23
C ARG A 172 15.37 21.70 1.31
N ARG A 173 16.16 20.65 1.04
CA ARG A 173 17.62 20.71 1.12
C ARG A 173 18.29 19.82 0.08
N GLY A 174 18.34 20.30 -1.16
CA GLY A 174 18.79 19.50 -2.31
C GLY A 174 17.67 18.58 -2.82
N ASP A 175 17.17 17.72 -1.95
CA ASP A 175 15.92 16.98 -2.11
C ASP A 175 14.77 17.60 -1.28
N LEU A 176 13.60 16.96 -1.35
CA LEU A 176 12.45 17.28 -0.51
C LEU A 176 12.29 16.17 0.52
N ARG A 177 12.26 16.54 1.80
CA ARG A 177 11.76 15.65 2.85
C ARG A 177 10.26 15.88 2.99
N MET A 178 9.49 14.81 2.91
CA MET A 178 8.04 14.85 3.06
C MET A 178 7.61 13.96 4.21
N ARG A 179 6.54 14.34 4.90
CA ARG A 179 5.99 13.62 6.06
C ARG A 179 4.47 13.50 5.94
N LEU A 180 3.95 12.39 6.43
CA LEU A 180 2.53 12.18 6.72
C LEU A 180 2.42 11.84 8.21
N ASP A 181 1.65 12.61 8.96
CA ASP A 181 1.27 12.26 10.33
C ASP A 181 0.11 11.25 10.29
N LEU A 182 0.20 10.20 11.11
CA LEU A 182 -0.78 9.09 11.09
C LEU A 182 -1.98 9.33 12.00
N ASP A 183 -2.08 10.50 12.62
CA ASP A 183 -3.31 11.03 13.22
C ASP A 183 -4.26 11.66 12.18
N GLN A 184 -3.77 11.93 10.97
CA GLN A 184 -4.56 12.49 9.89
C GLN A 184 -5.62 11.49 9.38
N PRO A 185 -6.78 11.97 8.90
CA PRO A 185 -7.88 11.11 8.45
C PRO A 185 -7.47 10.04 7.43
N ILE A 186 -6.55 10.37 6.51
CA ILE A 186 -6.10 9.45 5.47
C ILE A 186 -5.54 8.13 6.03
N ALA A 187 -4.86 8.16 7.18
CA ALA A 187 -4.30 6.96 7.82
C ALA A 187 -5.40 5.98 8.27
N THR A 188 -6.59 6.48 8.56
CA THR A 188 -7.77 5.69 8.89
C THR A 188 -8.56 5.31 7.63
N GLU A 189 -8.77 6.25 6.71
CA GLU A 189 -9.51 6.05 5.46
C GLU A 189 -8.90 4.96 4.56
N VAL A 190 -7.57 4.89 4.49
CA VAL A 190 -6.90 3.85 3.69
C VAL A 190 -7.15 2.44 4.23
N ARG A 191 -7.62 2.31 5.47
CA ARG A 191 -7.92 1.03 6.12
C ARG A 191 -9.37 0.60 5.98
N TRP A 192 -10.26 1.50 5.56
CA TRP A 192 -11.66 1.18 5.35
C TRP A 192 -11.84 0.12 4.26
N PRO A 193 -12.90 -0.69 4.34
CA PRO A 193 -13.20 -1.65 3.29
C PRO A 193 -13.50 -0.96 1.95
N PRO A 194 -13.33 -1.65 0.81
CA PRO A 194 -13.54 -1.07 -0.52
C PRO A 194 -14.86 -0.32 -0.70
N LEU A 195 -15.99 -0.87 -0.24
CA LEU A 195 -17.31 -0.20 -0.31
C LEU A 195 -17.29 1.17 0.42
N ALA A 196 -16.69 1.26 1.60
CA ALA A 196 -16.63 2.52 2.34
C ALA A 196 -15.67 3.56 1.72
N ARG A 197 -14.71 3.12 0.90
CA ARG A 197 -13.76 4.03 0.21
C ARG A 197 -14.25 4.53 -1.15
N HIS A 198 -15.02 3.70 -1.86
CA HIS A 198 -15.32 3.89 -3.28
C HIS A 198 -16.79 3.64 -3.64
N GLY A 199 -17.60 3.19 -2.68
CA GLY A 199 -19.02 2.94 -2.88
C GLY A 199 -19.76 4.21 -3.29
N PRO A 200 -20.95 4.07 -3.88
CA PRO A 200 -21.79 5.21 -4.21
C PRO A 200 -22.04 6.05 -2.95
N THR A 201 -21.87 7.37 -3.05
CA THR A 201 -21.99 8.33 -1.93
C THR A 201 -23.42 8.41 -1.35
N GLU A 202 -24.37 7.60 -1.82
CA GLU A 202 -25.74 7.56 -1.31
C GLU A 202 -25.80 6.88 0.06
N SER A 203 -25.82 7.75 1.08
CA SER A 203 -26.29 7.63 2.46
C SER A 203 -25.75 6.47 3.31
N LEU A 204 -24.55 6.66 3.86
CA LEU A 204 -24.23 6.20 5.23
C LEU A 204 -24.89 7.09 6.31
N ARG A 205 -25.83 7.98 5.96
CA ARG A 205 -26.49 8.91 6.91
C ARG A 205 -27.71 8.32 7.61
N ASP A 206 -28.15 7.11 7.24
CA ASP A 206 -29.36 6.48 7.78
C ASP A 206 -29.08 5.12 8.44
N ALA A 207 -27.99 4.99 9.21
CA ALA A 207 -27.89 3.89 10.15
C ALA A 207 -28.85 4.19 11.33
N PRO A 208 -29.87 3.34 11.61
CA PRO A 208 -30.74 3.58 12.75
C PRO A 208 -29.92 3.51 14.05
N THR A 209 -29.97 4.58 14.83
CA THR A 209 -29.51 4.57 16.22
C THR A 209 -30.31 3.51 16.95
N VAL A 210 -29.62 2.45 17.39
CA VAL A 210 -30.19 1.47 18.31
C VAL A 210 -30.34 2.17 19.66
N GLU A 211 -31.53 2.71 19.93
CA GLU A 211 -31.87 3.20 21.26
C GLU A 211 -31.90 1.99 22.20
N ALA A 212 -30.99 1.99 23.18
CA ALA A 212 -31.01 1.03 24.26
C ALA A 212 -32.28 1.25 25.10
N GLU A 213 -33.26 0.36 24.97
CA GLU A 213 -34.39 0.29 25.90
C GLU A 213 -33.87 0.03 27.31
N ALA A 214 -33.81 1.09 28.11
CA ALA A 214 -33.58 1.00 29.54
C ALA A 214 -34.82 0.43 30.22
N THR A 215 -34.83 -0.88 30.46
CA THR A 215 -35.79 -1.53 31.34
C THR A 215 -35.64 -0.96 32.76
N ARG A 216 -36.46 0.03 33.11
CA ARG A 216 -36.68 0.44 34.50
C ARG A 216 -37.65 -0.54 35.14
N SER A 217 -37.15 -1.41 36.02
CA SER A 217 -37.99 -2.03 37.05
C SER A 217 -38.17 -1.07 38.22
N PRO A 218 -39.39 -0.87 38.75
CA PRO A 218 -39.61 -0.03 39.92
C PRO A 218 -39.27 -0.80 41.21
N ALA A 219 -38.74 -0.07 42.19
CA ALA A 219 -38.62 -0.51 43.57
C ALA A 219 -39.83 -0.01 44.39
N GLY A 220 -40.29 -0.81 45.35
CA GLY A 220 -41.33 -0.51 46.36
C GLY A 220 -42.53 -1.47 46.23
N ASP A 221 -42.97 -2.24 47.24
CA ASP A 221 -42.82 -2.19 48.70
C ASP A 221 -42.30 -3.51 49.30
#